data_AF-W5M6I5-F1
#
_entry.id   AF-W5M6I5-F1
#
_cell.length_a   1.000
_cell.length_b   1.000
_cell.length_c   1.000
_cell.angle_alpha   90.00
_cell.angle_beta   90.00
_cell.angle_gamma   90.00
#
_symmetry.space_group_name_H-M   'P 1'
#
loop_
_entity.id
_entity.type
_entity.pdbx_description
1 polymer ?
#
loop_
_entity_poly.entity_id
_entity_poly.type
_entity_poly.pdbx_seq_one_letter_code
_entity_poly.pdbx_strand_id
1 'polypeptide(L)'
;MKPSFIFSAVTAVVLCSLLKSWVSAQVSKACFCELQNLGQAFPSDKLEEILRTSTACTRSATEEQLTEVETLLDSLHYRLLDLEKDVKDLEEAKDEGMYGIISLRIIEIELNEISDLLIRLNSTTRNHQALTVNLGPQLRNLRTELGKLADFDRMQVVKKEQENKRLKRHLSVCETDLRMTPAPHKDPAPGNCPFGRLLNVTGPTSSMLTEYDSSYPYGAWGKDPKPAPGKESWYWLVVLTSSSCYGSFVRTYTSRSAQIVAQYAGDVIVTSSVTTTNSIMGPGSVMYNNAYYYNCYYSPNVCRFDMETKTITTRALPGAGANGKFPYCHLTACYSCTDIDLSTDESGLWVIYASEENFGNVVLSRLNATSTLDILETWRTSLVKKAVTNAFVACGVLYATRLVNNNYEEIFYSFDTVTGIERGNLSIRFRKPSAYIYSLNYNPRDRNLYAYNDAYIVTYQTVFG
;
A
#
# COMPACT_ATOMS: atom_id res chain seq x y z
N MET A 1 36.98 -27.49 108.15
CA MET A 1 37.74 -27.29 106.90
C MET A 1 37.93 -28.62 106.19
N LYS A 2 37.22 -28.84 105.08
CA LYS A 2 37.82 -29.33 103.84
C LYS A 2 36.91 -28.86 102.69
N PRO A 3 37.37 -27.87 101.90
CA PRO A 3 36.60 -27.24 100.84
C PRO A 3 36.70 -28.11 99.59
N SER A 4 35.81 -29.07 99.43
CA SER A 4 35.80 -29.91 98.21
C SER A 4 34.43 -30.40 97.77
N PHE A 5 33.35 -30.14 98.53
CA PHE A 5 32.00 -30.57 98.14
C PHE A 5 31.12 -29.47 97.51
N ILE A 6 31.52 -28.19 97.59
CA ILE A 6 30.74 -27.08 96.99
C ILE A 6 31.06 -26.92 95.49
N PHE A 7 32.25 -27.34 95.03
CA PHE A 7 32.64 -27.23 93.61
C PHE A 7 32.01 -28.32 92.71
N SER A 8 31.59 -29.46 93.27
CA SER A 8 30.96 -30.55 92.51
C SER A 8 29.45 -30.35 92.27
N ALA A 9 28.76 -29.60 93.12
CA ALA A 9 27.33 -29.35 92.98
C ALA A 9 27.02 -28.23 91.96
N VAL A 10 27.89 -27.21 91.91
CA VAL A 10 27.72 -26.06 90.99
C VAL A 10 28.06 -26.45 89.54
N THR A 11 29.03 -27.34 89.33
CA THR A 11 29.38 -27.85 87.98
C THR A 11 28.33 -28.81 87.41
N ALA A 12 27.66 -29.61 88.25
CA ALA A 12 26.58 -30.50 87.81
C ALA A 12 25.30 -29.76 87.39
N VAL A 13 24.94 -28.66 88.07
CA VAL A 13 23.75 -27.85 87.75
C VAL A 13 23.94 -27.04 86.45
N VAL A 14 25.16 -26.58 86.16
CA VAL A 14 25.48 -25.87 84.91
C VAL A 14 25.53 -26.84 83.71
N LEU A 15 26.06 -28.06 83.86
CA LEU A 15 26.00 -29.06 82.80
C LEU A 15 24.57 -29.56 82.52
N CYS A 16 23.74 -29.74 83.55
CA CYS A 16 22.34 -30.19 83.37
C CYS A 16 21.44 -29.11 82.74
N SER A 17 21.75 -27.82 82.94
CA SER A 17 21.02 -26.71 82.30
C SER A 17 21.48 -26.47 80.85
N LEU A 18 22.75 -26.74 80.52
CA LEU A 18 23.26 -26.74 79.14
C LEU A 18 22.84 -27.97 78.32
N LEU A 19 22.54 -29.11 78.96
CA LEU A 19 21.97 -30.28 78.27
C LEU A 19 20.46 -30.17 78.04
N LYS A 20 19.72 -29.47 78.91
CA LYS A 20 18.28 -29.18 78.69
C LYS A 20 18.02 -28.22 77.54
N SER A 21 19.00 -27.37 77.17
CA SER A 21 18.94 -26.54 75.95
C SER A 21 19.40 -27.28 74.68
N TRP A 22 19.92 -28.51 74.80
CA TRP A 22 20.31 -29.35 73.66
C TRP A 22 19.33 -30.51 73.37
N VAL A 23 18.50 -30.92 74.34
CA VAL A 23 17.57 -32.06 74.18
C VAL A 23 16.18 -31.66 73.64
N SER A 24 15.90 -30.38 73.37
CA SER A 24 14.71 -29.97 72.59
C SER A 24 14.99 -29.69 71.11
N ALA A 25 16.19 -30.03 70.62
CA ALA A 25 16.61 -29.75 69.24
C ALA A 25 16.92 -31.01 68.44
N GLN A 26 16.11 -32.07 68.56
CA GLN A 26 16.16 -33.18 67.59
C GLN A 26 14.85 -33.98 67.53
N VAL A 27 13.71 -33.28 67.49
CA VAL A 27 12.61 -33.79 66.66
C VAL A 27 13.06 -33.56 65.24
N SER A 28 13.27 -34.64 64.47
CA SER A 28 13.42 -34.56 63.03
C SER A 28 12.18 -33.87 62.46
N LYS A 29 12.20 -32.54 62.38
CA LYS A 29 11.28 -31.78 61.57
C LYS A 29 11.62 -32.17 60.15
N ALA A 30 10.95 -33.20 59.64
CA ALA A 30 10.81 -33.37 58.22
C ALA A 30 10.33 -32.01 57.71
N CYS A 31 11.20 -31.31 56.98
CA CYS A 31 10.84 -30.07 56.32
C CYS A 31 9.79 -30.44 55.26
N PHE A 32 8.52 -30.34 55.62
CA PHE A 32 7.45 -30.37 54.65
C PHE A 32 7.32 -28.96 54.09
N CYS A 33 7.68 -28.79 52.82
CA CYS A 33 7.27 -27.63 52.05
C CYS A 33 5.78 -27.81 51.74
N GLU A 34 4.92 -27.15 52.50
CA GLU A 34 3.53 -26.97 52.07
C GLU A 34 3.54 -25.91 50.96
N LEU A 35 3.58 -26.39 49.71
CA LEU A 35 3.51 -25.53 48.53
C LEU A 35 2.09 -24.94 48.43
N GLN A 36 1.86 -23.81 49.09
CA GLN A 36 0.65 -23.02 48.86
C GLN A 36 0.76 -22.36 47.48
N ASN A 37 0.16 -23.01 46.49
CA ASN A 37 0.04 -22.47 45.15
C ASN A 37 -0.98 -21.31 45.19
N LEU A 38 -0.52 -20.08 45.42
CA LEU A 38 -1.34 -18.85 45.48
C LEU A 38 -1.89 -18.41 44.10
N GLY A 39 -1.94 -19.32 43.12
CA GLY A 39 -2.43 -19.06 41.77
C GLY A 39 -3.61 -19.95 41.42
N GLN A 40 -4.51 -19.43 40.57
CA GLN A 40 -5.53 -20.27 39.95
C GLN A 40 -4.85 -21.40 39.15
N ALA A 41 -5.38 -22.62 39.28
CA ALA A 41 -4.91 -23.77 38.52
C ALA A 41 -5.11 -23.54 37.01
N PHE A 42 -4.14 -23.97 36.20
CA PHE A 42 -4.25 -23.89 34.74
C PHE A 42 -5.40 -24.77 34.24
N PRO A 43 -6.35 -24.24 33.44
CA PRO A 43 -7.49 -25.02 32.97
C PRO A 43 -7.10 -25.91 31.78
N SER A 44 -6.52 -27.08 32.06
CA SER A 44 -6.09 -28.09 31.07
C SER A 44 -7.20 -28.53 30.13
N ASP A 45 -8.40 -28.70 30.68
CA ASP A 45 -9.55 -29.24 29.94
C ASP A 45 -9.98 -28.29 28.82
N LYS A 46 -9.84 -26.97 29.04
CA LYS A 46 -10.08 -25.95 28.01
C LYS A 46 -9.05 -26.01 26.88
N LEU A 47 -7.79 -26.31 27.21
CA LEU A 47 -6.74 -26.43 26.20
C LEU A 47 -6.97 -27.65 25.30
N GLU A 48 -7.38 -28.79 25.88
CA GLU A 48 -7.74 -29.99 25.11
C GLU A 48 -8.97 -29.75 24.21
N GLU A 49 -9.98 -29.02 24.71
CA GLU A 49 -11.16 -28.66 23.92
C GLU A 49 -10.81 -27.77 22.72
N ILE A 50 -9.91 -26.79 22.91
CA ILE A 50 -9.39 -25.93 21.83
C ILE A 50 -8.62 -26.75 20.79
N LEU A 51 -7.75 -27.67 21.22
CA LEU A 51 -7.00 -28.56 20.34
C LEU A 51 -7.92 -29.42 19.47
N ARG A 52 -8.94 -30.02 20.08
CA ARG A 52 -9.94 -30.84 19.39
C ARG A 52 -10.71 -30.02 18.34
N THR A 53 -11.13 -28.82 18.72
CA THR A 53 -11.91 -27.92 17.86
C THR A 53 -11.08 -27.33 16.72
N SER A 54 -9.81 -26.97 16.97
CA SER A 54 -8.87 -26.51 15.95
C SER A 54 -8.64 -27.58 14.88
N THR A 55 -8.46 -28.84 15.30
CA THR A 55 -8.21 -29.96 14.38
C THR A 55 -9.43 -30.25 13.50
N ALA A 56 -10.65 -30.08 14.05
CA ALA A 56 -11.88 -30.16 13.28
C ALA A 56 -12.00 -29.02 12.25
N CYS A 57 -11.65 -27.80 12.65
CA CYS A 57 -11.67 -26.60 11.80
C CYS A 57 -10.72 -26.71 10.59
N THR A 58 -9.50 -27.23 10.80
CA THR A 58 -8.53 -27.46 9.73
C THR A 58 -8.99 -28.52 8.72
N ARG A 59 -9.80 -29.49 9.16
CA ARG A 59 -10.35 -30.52 8.27
C ARG A 59 -11.56 -30.02 7.48
N SER A 60 -12.26 -28.99 7.95
CA SER A 60 -13.47 -28.46 7.30
C SER A 60 -13.21 -27.28 6.35
N ALA A 61 -12.00 -26.72 6.31
CA ALA A 61 -11.60 -25.69 5.34
C ALA A 61 -10.54 -26.28 4.39
N THR A 62 -10.90 -26.49 3.12
CA THR A 62 -9.95 -26.90 2.07
C THR A 62 -9.51 -25.68 1.25
N GLU A 63 -8.23 -25.65 0.84
CA GLU A 63 -7.64 -24.54 0.07
C GLU A 63 -8.36 -24.33 -1.28
N GLU A 64 -8.90 -25.41 -1.85
CA GLU A 64 -9.70 -25.45 -3.08
C GLU A 64 -10.99 -24.61 -3.01
N GLN A 65 -11.64 -24.57 -1.84
CA GLN A 65 -12.88 -23.84 -1.62
C GLN A 65 -12.64 -22.31 -1.62
N LEU A 66 -11.51 -21.85 -1.11
CA LEU A 66 -11.20 -20.41 -0.98
C LEU A 66 -10.99 -19.71 -2.33
N THR A 67 -10.63 -20.46 -3.38
CA THR A 67 -10.35 -19.94 -4.73
C THR A 67 -11.48 -20.17 -5.74
N GLU A 68 -12.48 -20.99 -5.40
CA GLU A 68 -13.56 -21.39 -6.31
C GLU A 68 -14.49 -20.22 -6.69
N VAL A 69 -14.77 -19.31 -5.74
CA VAL A 69 -15.60 -18.13 -6.01
C VAL A 69 -14.87 -17.12 -6.90
N GLU A 70 -13.56 -16.91 -6.67
CA GLU A 70 -12.74 -16.01 -7.48
C GLU A 70 -12.65 -16.49 -8.93
N THR A 71 -12.40 -17.79 -9.13
CA THR A 71 -12.33 -18.39 -10.48
C THR A 71 -13.66 -18.37 -11.24
N LEU A 72 -14.80 -18.56 -10.55
CA LEU A 72 -16.14 -18.44 -11.14
C LEU A 72 -16.48 -16.99 -11.51
N LEU A 73 -16.06 -16.01 -10.69
CA LEU A 73 -16.25 -14.58 -10.99
C LEU A 73 -15.41 -14.14 -12.20
N ASP A 74 -14.16 -14.59 -12.29
CA ASP A 74 -13.30 -14.32 -13.45
C ASP A 74 -13.90 -14.93 -14.73
N SER A 75 -14.37 -16.18 -14.67
CA SER A 75 -15.01 -16.86 -15.81
C SER A 75 -16.28 -16.14 -16.28
N LEU A 76 -17.11 -15.66 -15.34
CA LEU A 76 -18.30 -14.87 -15.64
C LEU A 76 -17.95 -13.52 -16.28
N HIS A 77 -16.88 -12.88 -15.81
CA HIS A 77 -16.41 -11.60 -16.35
C HIS A 77 -15.96 -11.74 -17.83
N TYR A 78 -15.16 -12.75 -18.16
CA TYR A 78 -14.74 -12.99 -19.54
C TYR A 78 -15.92 -13.26 -20.47
N ARG A 79 -16.89 -14.06 -20.04
CA ARG A 79 -18.09 -14.38 -20.83
C ARG A 79 -19.00 -13.19 -21.09
N LEU A 80 -19.11 -12.27 -20.14
CA LEU A 80 -19.86 -11.01 -20.35
C LEU A 80 -19.18 -10.10 -21.38
N LEU A 81 -17.84 -10.10 -21.45
CA LEU A 81 -17.09 -9.35 -22.47
C LEU A 81 -17.27 -9.95 -23.87
N ASP A 82 -17.25 -11.29 -23.97
CA ASP A 82 -17.51 -11.99 -25.25
C ASP A 82 -18.94 -11.71 -25.73
N LEU A 83 -19.94 -11.79 -24.84
CA LEU A 83 -21.33 -11.48 -25.15
C LEU A 83 -21.50 -10.03 -25.64
N GLU A 84 -20.86 -9.05 -24.99
CA GLU A 84 -20.91 -7.64 -25.41
C GLU A 84 -20.37 -7.46 -26.83
N LYS A 85 -19.26 -8.14 -27.15
CA LYS A 85 -18.68 -8.13 -28.48
C LYS A 85 -19.61 -8.79 -29.50
N ASP A 86 -20.16 -9.96 -29.20
CA ASP A 86 -21.02 -10.69 -30.13
C ASP A 86 -22.35 -9.96 -30.41
N VAL A 87 -22.90 -9.26 -29.41
CA VAL A 87 -24.07 -8.37 -29.58
C VAL A 87 -23.72 -7.19 -30.48
N LYS A 88 -22.55 -6.59 -30.30
CA LYS A 88 -22.09 -5.48 -31.15
C LYS A 88 -21.85 -5.93 -32.60
N ASP A 89 -21.23 -7.09 -32.79
CA ASP A 89 -21.02 -7.68 -34.12
C ASP A 89 -22.35 -7.99 -34.82
N LEU A 90 -23.40 -8.37 -34.06
CA LEU A 90 -24.77 -8.51 -34.56
C LEU A 90 -25.40 -7.16 -34.94
N GLU A 91 -25.22 -6.11 -34.14
CA GLU A 91 -25.75 -4.77 -34.42
C GLU A 91 -25.11 -4.11 -35.66
N GLU A 92 -23.84 -4.41 -35.93
CA GLU A 92 -23.09 -3.89 -37.09
C GLU A 92 -23.34 -4.71 -38.37
N ALA A 93 -23.83 -5.95 -38.25
CA ALA A 93 -24.18 -6.81 -39.37
C ALA A 93 -25.43 -6.30 -40.09
N LYS A 94 -25.24 -5.46 -41.11
CA LYS A 94 -26.32 -4.99 -42.01
C LYS A 94 -26.96 -6.17 -42.76
N ASP A 95 -28.08 -6.67 -42.26
CA ASP A 95 -29.16 -7.40 -42.97
C ASP A 95 -28.81 -8.23 -44.23
N GLU A 96 -27.73 -9.02 -44.20
CA GLU A 96 -27.49 -10.08 -45.21
C GLU A 96 -27.73 -11.45 -44.57
N GLY A 97 -29.02 -11.74 -44.31
CA GLY A 97 -29.75 -13.03 -44.24
C GLY A 97 -29.17 -14.29 -43.54
N MET A 98 -27.86 -14.51 -43.53
CA MET A 98 -27.19 -15.65 -42.90
C MET A 98 -26.31 -15.27 -41.71
N TYR A 99 -25.65 -14.11 -41.72
CA TYR A 99 -24.71 -13.73 -40.65
C TYR A 99 -25.42 -13.39 -39.34
N GLY A 100 -26.58 -12.71 -39.40
CA GLY A 100 -27.37 -12.40 -38.21
C GLY A 100 -27.91 -13.64 -37.47
N ILE A 101 -28.26 -14.71 -38.21
CA ILE A 101 -28.74 -15.97 -37.61
C ILE A 101 -27.59 -16.68 -36.88
N ILE A 102 -26.38 -16.67 -37.44
CA ILE A 102 -25.19 -17.24 -36.79
C ILE A 102 -24.83 -16.46 -35.53
N SER A 103 -24.79 -15.12 -35.60
CA SER A 103 -24.51 -14.28 -34.43
C SER A 103 -25.57 -14.43 -33.33
N LEU A 104 -26.85 -14.52 -33.69
CA LEU A 104 -27.92 -14.81 -32.72
C LEU A 104 -27.74 -16.18 -32.04
N ARG A 105 -27.26 -17.19 -32.78
CA ARG A 105 -27.00 -18.52 -32.21
C ARG A 105 -25.79 -18.53 -31.28
N ILE A 106 -24.75 -17.75 -31.60
CA ILE A 106 -23.58 -17.57 -30.73
C ILE A 106 -24.00 -16.87 -29.43
N ILE A 107 -24.77 -15.78 -29.54
CA ILE A 107 -25.33 -15.05 -28.38
C ILE A 107 -26.20 -15.98 -27.51
N GLU A 108 -27.04 -16.83 -28.13
CA GLU A 108 -27.84 -17.81 -27.40
C GLU A 108 -26.98 -18.81 -26.61
N ILE A 109 -25.83 -19.23 -27.15
CA ILE A 109 -24.88 -20.12 -26.46
C ILE A 109 -24.22 -19.39 -25.30
N GLU A 110 -23.69 -18.18 -25.54
CA GLU A 110 -23.02 -17.37 -24.51
C GLU A 110 -23.97 -17.03 -23.34
N LEU A 111 -25.24 -16.72 -23.61
CA LEU A 111 -26.26 -16.49 -22.57
C LEU A 111 -26.55 -17.75 -21.74
N ASN A 112 -26.55 -18.93 -22.35
CA ASN A 112 -26.74 -20.19 -21.63
C ASN A 112 -25.53 -20.52 -20.74
N GLU A 113 -24.30 -20.28 -21.22
CA GLU A 113 -23.09 -20.46 -20.42
C GLU A 113 -23.02 -19.48 -19.23
N ILE A 114 -23.39 -18.21 -19.45
CA ILE A 114 -23.51 -17.20 -18.38
C ILE A 114 -24.56 -17.62 -17.35
N SER A 115 -25.69 -18.19 -17.78
CA SER A 115 -26.73 -18.69 -16.89
C SER A 115 -26.22 -19.83 -16.00
N ASP A 116 -25.50 -20.80 -16.56
CA ASP A 116 -24.89 -21.90 -15.79
C ASP A 116 -23.85 -21.38 -14.79
N LEU A 117 -23.01 -20.42 -15.21
CA LEU A 117 -22.04 -19.77 -14.34
C LEU A 117 -22.71 -19.03 -13.17
N LEU A 118 -23.81 -18.31 -13.42
CA LEU A 118 -24.58 -17.64 -12.36
C LEU A 118 -25.23 -18.62 -11.39
N ILE A 119 -25.75 -19.75 -11.88
CA ILE A 119 -26.32 -20.82 -11.04
C ILE A 119 -25.22 -21.43 -10.15
N ARG A 120 -24.07 -21.77 -10.74
CA ARG A 120 -22.91 -22.30 -10.02
C ARG A 120 -22.41 -21.30 -8.99
N LEU A 121 -22.16 -20.04 -9.38
CA LEU A 121 -21.72 -18.97 -8.49
C LEU A 121 -22.68 -18.78 -7.31
N ASN A 122 -23.99 -18.81 -7.56
CA ASN A 122 -24.99 -18.68 -6.52
C ASN A 122 -25.01 -19.88 -5.56
N SER A 123 -24.87 -21.10 -6.08
CA SER A 123 -24.77 -22.31 -5.26
C SER A 123 -23.48 -22.33 -4.43
N THR A 124 -22.33 -21.99 -5.02
CA THR A 124 -21.02 -21.91 -4.38
C THR A 124 -20.99 -20.80 -3.35
N THR A 125 -21.56 -19.62 -3.64
CA THR A 125 -21.67 -18.51 -2.68
C THR A 125 -22.56 -18.88 -1.49
N ARG A 126 -23.68 -19.59 -1.70
CA ARG A 126 -24.52 -20.09 -0.60
C ARG A 126 -23.81 -21.14 0.25
N ASN A 127 -23.08 -22.05 -0.38
CA ASN A 127 -22.26 -23.05 0.32
C ASN A 127 -21.15 -22.38 1.16
N HIS A 128 -20.49 -21.35 0.62
CA HIS A 128 -19.47 -20.56 1.32
C HIS A 128 -20.05 -19.65 2.42
N GLN A 129 -21.27 -19.13 2.26
CA GLN A 129 -21.98 -18.43 3.31
C GLN A 129 -22.30 -19.38 4.48
N ALA A 130 -22.75 -20.60 4.22
CA ALA A 130 -22.95 -21.61 5.26
C ALA A 130 -21.63 -21.99 5.97
N LEU A 131 -20.52 -22.05 5.23
CA LEU A 131 -19.18 -22.28 5.76
C LEU A 131 -18.70 -21.11 6.65
N THR A 132 -18.92 -19.87 6.22
CA THR A 132 -18.51 -18.63 6.93
C THR A 132 -19.34 -18.37 8.18
N VAL A 133 -20.65 -18.67 8.14
CA VAL A 133 -21.56 -18.59 9.29
C VAL A 133 -21.20 -19.60 10.38
N ASN A 134 -20.68 -20.78 10.01
CA ASN A 134 -20.27 -21.81 10.97
C ASN A 134 -18.81 -21.65 11.46
N LEU A 135 -17.86 -21.38 10.58
CA LEU A 135 -16.42 -21.31 10.92
C LEU A 135 -16.01 -19.96 11.53
N GLY A 136 -16.62 -18.85 11.10
CA GLY A 136 -16.26 -17.50 11.56
C GLY A 136 -16.45 -17.31 13.07
N PRO A 137 -17.62 -17.68 13.65
CA PRO A 137 -17.82 -17.66 15.10
C PRO A 137 -16.90 -18.64 15.84
N GLN A 138 -16.66 -19.84 15.30
CA GLN A 138 -15.77 -20.84 15.92
C GLN A 138 -14.31 -20.37 16.01
N LEU A 139 -13.78 -19.77 14.94
CA LEU A 139 -12.42 -19.21 14.92
C LEU A 139 -12.27 -18.02 15.88
N ARG A 140 -13.28 -17.15 15.98
CA ARG A 140 -13.31 -16.05 16.96
C ARG A 140 -13.35 -16.56 18.39
N ASN A 141 -14.13 -17.61 18.65
CA ASN A 141 -14.20 -18.24 19.97
C ASN A 141 -12.87 -18.89 20.34
N LEU A 142 -12.26 -19.66 19.43
CA LEU A 142 -10.95 -20.29 19.64
C LEU A 142 -9.87 -19.26 19.97
N ARG A 143 -9.81 -18.17 19.20
CA ARG A 143 -8.87 -17.07 19.45
C ARG A 143 -9.07 -16.42 20.81
N THR A 144 -10.32 -16.29 21.25
CA THR A 144 -10.67 -15.66 22.53
C THR A 144 -10.30 -16.56 23.70
N GLU A 145 -10.62 -17.86 23.65
CA GLU A 145 -10.24 -18.80 24.72
C GLU A 145 -8.72 -19.04 24.77
N LEU A 146 -8.03 -19.10 23.63
CA LEU A 146 -6.56 -19.11 23.59
C LEU A 146 -5.95 -17.86 24.24
N GLY A 147 -6.56 -16.69 24.06
CA GLY A 147 -6.16 -15.45 24.72
C GLY A 147 -6.29 -15.53 26.24
N LYS A 148 -7.41 -16.06 26.74
CA LYS A 148 -7.63 -16.27 28.19
C LYS A 148 -6.65 -17.28 28.79
N LEU A 149 -6.27 -18.32 28.04
CA LEU A 149 -5.26 -19.28 28.47
C LEU A 149 -3.85 -18.67 28.54
N ALA A 150 -3.56 -17.68 27.70
CA ALA A 150 -2.28 -16.97 27.73
C ALA A 150 -2.08 -16.15 29.02
N ASP A 151 -3.16 -15.74 29.71
CA ASP A 151 -3.06 -15.02 30.99
C ASP A 151 -2.51 -15.90 32.14
N PHE A 152 -2.56 -17.22 32.00
CA PHE A 152 -1.99 -18.17 32.97
C PHE A 152 -0.49 -18.39 32.77
N ASP A 153 0.10 -17.87 31.69
CA ASP A 153 1.54 -17.90 31.43
C ASP A 153 2.28 -16.83 32.27
N ARG A 154 2.36 -17.08 33.58
CA ARG A 154 3.01 -16.18 34.56
C ARG A 154 4.48 -15.90 34.24
N MET A 155 5.16 -16.83 33.58
CA MET A 155 6.57 -16.71 33.19
C MET A 155 6.75 -15.99 31.84
N GLN A 156 5.65 -15.60 31.20
CA GLN A 156 5.59 -15.00 29.87
C GLN A 156 6.32 -15.83 28.82
N VAL A 157 6.38 -17.15 28.98
CA VAL A 157 7.09 -18.07 28.09
C VAL A 157 6.45 -18.06 26.70
N VAL A 158 5.13 -18.13 26.58
CA VAL A 158 4.38 -18.07 25.33
C VAL A 158 4.55 -16.71 24.66
N LYS A 159 4.47 -15.62 25.43
CA LYS A 159 4.70 -14.27 24.91
C LYS A 159 6.13 -14.11 24.39
N LYS A 160 7.12 -14.56 25.17
CA LYS A 160 8.53 -14.56 24.77
C LYS A 160 8.80 -15.52 23.61
N GLU A 161 8.12 -16.66 23.52
CA GLU A 161 8.22 -17.58 22.38
C GLU A 161 7.62 -16.99 21.11
N GLN A 162 6.50 -16.26 21.21
CA GLN A 162 5.94 -15.51 20.09
C GLN A 162 6.87 -14.39 19.64
N GLU A 163 7.42 -13.63 20.58
CA GLU A 163 8.45 -12.62 20.31
C GLU A 163 9.70 -13.26 19.71
N ASN A 164 10.13 -14.42 20.19
CA ASN A 164 11.30 -15.14 19.69
C ASN A 164 11.03 -15.78 18.31
N LYS A 165 9.82 -16.28 18.04
CA LYS A 165 9.41 -16.70 16.69
C LYS A 165 9.37 -15.51 15.73
N ARG A 166 8.88 -14.36 16.18
CA ARG A 166 8.90 -13.11 15.40
C ARG A 166 10.32 -12.64 15.14
N LEU A 167 11.17 -12.60 16.16
CA LEU A 167 12.58 -12.25 16.07
C LEU A 167 13.35 -13.25 15.20
N LYS A 168 13.06 -14.55 15.26
CA LYS A 168 13.65 -15.57 14.37
C LYS A 168 13.18 -15.42 12.93
N ARG A 169 11.93 -15.03 12.68
CA ARG A 169 11.47 -14.66 11.33
C ARG A 169 12.18 -13.41 10.83
N HIS A 170 12.27 -12.36 11.65
CA HIS A 170 12.98 -11.13 11.32
C HIS A 170 14.48 -11.39 11.13
N LEU A 171 15.08 -12.27 11.93
CA LEU A 171 16.47 -12.69 11.83
C LEU A 171 16.67 -13.55 10.58
N SER A 172 15.78 -14.47 10.26
CA SER A 172 15.84 -15.25 9.02
C SER A 172 15.73 -14.34 7.80
N VAL A 173 14.82 -13.35 7.83
CA VAL A 173 14.72 -12.33 6.77
C VAL A 173 15.99 -11.50 6.71
N CYS A 174 16.49 -10.99 7.83
CA CYS A 174 17.73 -10.22 7.91
C CYS A 174 18.98 -11.03 7.50
N GLU A 175 19.08 -12.30 7.88
CA GLU A 175 20.16 -13.22 7.46
C GLU A 175 20.06 -13.54 5.98
N THR A 176 18.84 -13.64 5.44
CA THR A 176 18.61 -13.76 3.99
C THR A 176 19.03 -12.47 3.29
N ASP A 177 18.70 -11.31 3.84
CA ASP A 177 19.07 -9.97 3.36
C ASP A 177 20.58 -9.66 3.53
N LEU A 178 21.26 -10.32 4.47
CA LEU A 178 22.71 -10.21 4.71
C LEU A 178 23.52 -11.20 3.85
N ARG A 179 22.94 -12.38 3.55
CA ARG A 179 23.55 -13.41 2.67
C ARG A 179 23.31 -13.13 1.20
N MET A 180 22.20 -12.49 0.87
CA MET A 180 22.14 -11.66 -0.30
C MET A 180 23.12 -10.52 -0.03
N THR A 181 24.30 -10.52 -0.63
CA THR A 181 24.88 -9.22 -0.96
C THR A 181 23.87 -8.65 -1.93
N PRO A 182 23.03 -7.66 -1.57
CA PRO A 182 22.26 -7.02 -2.61
C PRO A 182 23.37 -6.39 -3.45
N ALA A 183 23.55 -6.84 -4.68
CA ALA A 183 23.99 -5.89 -5.68
C ALA A 183 23.11 -4.67 -5.42
N PRO A 184 23.70 -3.47 -5.19
CA PRO A 184 22.93 -2.28 -4.82
C PRO A 184 21.71 -2.29 -5.69
N HIS A 185 20.50 -2.28 -5.10
CA HIS A 185 19.26 -2.42 -5.85
C HIS A 185 19.25 -1.30 -6.87
N LYS A 186 19.75 -1.62 -8.07
CA LYS A 186 19.81 -0.71 -9.19
C LYS A 186 18.39 -0.78 -9.68
N ASP A 187 17.65 0.30 -9.49
CA ASP A 187 16.49 0.51 -10.32
C ASP A 187 16.93 0.21 -11.78
N PRO A 188 16.14 -0.57 -12.54
CA PRO A 188 16.46 -0.91 -13.91
C PRO A 188 17.03 0.30 -14.67
N ALA A 189 18.04 0.07 -15.50
CA ALA A 189 18.47 1.13 -16.41
C ALA A 189 17.25 1.59 -17.22
N PRO A 190 17.07 2.90 -17.45
CA PRO A 190 15.96 3.41 -18.24
C PRO A 190 15.87 2.65 -19.58
N GLY A 191 14.66 2.32 -20.01
CA GLY A 191 14.34 1.67 -21.29
C GLY A 191 14.50 0.15 -21.39
N ASN A 192 14.93 -0.56 -20.34
CA ASN A 192 14.76 -2.03 -20.26
C ASN A 192 13.36 -2.40 -19.72
N CYS A 193 12.31 -1.84 -20.32
CA CYS A 193 10.95 -2.14 -19.88
C CYS A 193 10.49 -3.49 -20.44
N PRO A 194 10.13 -4.47 -19.59
CA PRO A 194 9.65 -5.77 -20.06
C PRO A 194 8.30 -5.68 -20.77
N PHE A 195 7.61 -4.54 -20.67
CA PHE A 195 6.25 -4.36 -21.18
C PHE A 195 6.19 -3.78 -22.60
N GLY A 196 7.29 -3.21 -23.11
CA GLY A 196 7.29 -2.54 -24.42
C GLY A 196 6.77 -1.10 -24.35
N ARG A 197 6.18 -0.61 -25.44
CA ARG A 197 5.71 0.78 -25.54
C ARG A 197 4.26 0.87 -25.08
N LEU A 198 3.87 1.98 -24.44
CA LEU A 198 2.47 2.27 -24.18
C LEU A 198 1.68 2.35 -25.51
N LEU A 199 0.73 1.43 -25.67
CA LEU A 199 -0.15 1.33 -26.83
C LEU A 199 -1.48 2.05 -26.57
N ASN A 200 -2.03 1.90 -25.36
CA ASN A 200 -3.34 2.47 -25.03
C ASN A 200 -3.52 2.72 -23.52
N VAL A 201 -4.52 3.50 -23.18
CA VAL A 201 -5.01 3.72 -21.81
C VAL A 201 -6.51 3.44 -21.81
N THR A 202 -6.94 2.41 -21.09
CA THR A 202 -8.33 1.98 -20.97
C THR A 202 -8.95 2.49 -19.65
N GLY A 203 -10.25 2.78 -19.67
CA GLY A 203 -10.99 3.23 -18.49
C GLY A 203 -11.83 4.48 -18.73
N PRO A 204 -12.31 5.12 -17.65
CA PRO A 204 -11.89 4.91 -16.26
C PRO A 204 -12.36 3.56 -15.69
N THR A 205 -11.43 2.78 -15.10
CA THR A 205 -11.77 1.54 -14.36
C THR A 205 -12.45 1.84 -13.03
N SER A 206 -12.16 3.02 -12.46
CA SER A 206 -12.88 3.53 -11.29
C SER A 206 -12.87 5.05 -11.29
N SER A 207 -13.97 5.67 -10.89
CA SER A 207 -14.09 7.13 -10.75
C SER A 207 -15.00 7.45 -9.57
N MET A 208 -14.52 8.25 -8.62
CA MET A 208 -15.33 8.74 -7.49
C MET A 208 -14.81 10.09 -7.00
N LEU A 209 -15.66 10.86 -6.32
CA LEU A 209 -15.24 12.06 -5.60
C LEU A 209 -14.40 11.68 -4.38
N THR A 210 -13.54 12.59 -3.93
CA THR A 210 -12.94 12.50 -2.60
C THR A 210 -14.01 12.63 -1.51
N GLU A 211 -13.65 12.29 -0.26
CA GLU A 211 -14.52 12.51 0.91
C GLU A 211 -14.83 13.99 1.21
N TYR A 212 -14.24 14.91 0.44
CA TYR A 212 -14.47 16.35 0.52
C TYR A 212 -15.38 16.88 -0.60
N ASP A 213 -16.04 15.97 -1.33
CA ASP A 213 -16.84 16.27 -2.50
C ASP A 213 -16.05 17.12 -3.51
N SER A 214 -16.60 18.26 -3.94
CA SER A 214 -15.96 19.19 -4.88
C SER A 214 -15.16 20.31 -4.20
N SER A 215 -14.93 20.25 -2.89
CA SER A 215 -14.34 21.36 -2.12
C SER A 215 -12.87 21.62 -2.48
N TYR A 216 -12.14 20.57 -2.86
CA TYR A 216 -10.70 20.65 -3.15
C TYR A 216 -10.39 20.14 -4.57
N PRO A 217 -10.45 21.03 -5.58
CA PRO A 217 -10.25 20.64 -6.97
C PRO A 217 -8.81 20.19 -7.28
N TYR A 218 -7.83 20.62 -6.49
CA TYR A 218 -6.41 20.26 -6.66
C TYR A 218 -5.97 19.25 -5.61
N GLY A 219 -5.20 18.26 -6.05
CA GLY A 219 -4.68 17.20 -5.20
C GLY A 219 -3.93 16.14 -6.01
N ALA A 220 -3.53 15.11 -5.31
CA ALA A 220 -2.83 13.95 -5.85
C ALA A 220 -3.24 12.71 -5.06
N TRP A 221 -3.25 11.57 -5.72
CA TRP A 221 -3.54 10.30 -5.06
C TRP A 221 -2.87 9.15 -5.80
N GLY A 222 -2.83 7.99 -5.15
CA GLY A 222 -2.36 6.77 -5.77
C GLY A 222 -1.95 5.72 -4.75
N LYS A 223 -1.01 4.87 -5.16
CA LYS A 223 -0.38 3.85 -4.33
C LYS A 223 1.13 4.03 -4.34
N ASP A 224 1.81 3.48 -3.34
CA ASP A 224 3.27 3.37 -3.35
C ASP A 224 3.66 2.20 -4.28
N PRO A 225 4.48 2.43 -5.33
CA PRO A 225 5.01 1.35 -6.18
C PRO A 225 5.94 0.39 -5.44
N LYS A 226 6.59 0.84 -4.36
CA LYS A 226 7.51 0.06 -3.52
C LYS A 226 7.09 0.17 -2.05
N PRO A 227 5.91 -0.35 -1.66
CA PRO A 227 5.39 -0.17 -0.32
C PRO A 227 6.21 -0.95 0.72
N ALA A 228 6.20 -0.46 1.96
CA ALA A 228 6.67 -1.23 3.10
C ALA A 228 5.83 -2.52 3.27
N PRO A 229 6.42 -3.62 3.79
CA PRO A 229 5.70 -4.88 4.00
C PRO A 229 4.39 -4.69 4.78
N GLY A 230 3.29 -5.21 4.26
CA GLY A 230 1.94 -5.09 4.84
C GLY A 230 1.15 -3.84 4.39
N LYS A 231 1.75 -2.96 3.58
CA LYS A 231 1.09 -1.77 3.00
C LYS A 231 0.82 -1.92 1.50
N GLU A 232 0.86 -3.13 0.96
CA GLU A 232 0.79 -3.39 -0.49
C GLU A 232 -0.55 -2.96 -1.13
N SER A 233 -1.62 -2.99 -0.34
CA SER A 233 -2.97 -2.61 -0.75
C SER A 233 -3.34 -1.18 -0.33
N TRP A 234 -2.40 -0.43 0.24
CA TRP A 234 -2.69 0.90 0.75
C TRP A 234 -2.76 1.93 -0.37
N TYR A 235 -3.62 2.93 -0.16
CA TYR A 235 -3.76 4.10 -1.00
C TYR A 235 -3.41 5.35 -0.20
N TRP A 236 -2.92 6.37 -0.87
CA TRP A 236 -2.67 7.68 -0.28
C TRP A 236 -3.45 8.76 -1.05
N LEU A 237 -3.82 9.82 -0.33
CA LEU A 237 -4.53 10.98 -0.86
C LEU A 237 -3.95 12.24 -0.24
N VAL A 238 -3.72 13.24 -1.07
CA VAL A 238 -3.38 14.60 -0.66
C VAL A 238 -4.30 15.57 -1.38
N VAL A 239 -5.01 16.39 -0.61
CA VAL A 239 -5.82 17.48 -1.11
C VAL A 239 -5.14 18.81 -0.79
N LEU A 240 -5.14 19.76 -1.73
CA LEU A 240 -4.55 21.08 -1.52
C LEU A 240 -5.59 22.01 -0.90
N THR A 241 -5.54 22.12 0.43
CA THR A 241 -6.56 22.79 1.24
C THR A 241 -6.47 24.32 1.22
N SER A 242 -5.35 24.88 0.77
CA SER A 242 -5.13 26.33 0.73
C SER A 242 -4.69 26.80 -0.65
N SER A 243 -5.41 27.79 -1.19
CA SER A 243 -5.15 28.43 -2.48
C SER A 243 -5.04 27.47 -3.67
N SER A 244 -5.58 26.24 -3.55
CA SER A 244 -5.37 25.15 -4.52
C SER A 244 -3.88 24.87 -4.81
N CYS A 245 -3.00 25.15 -3.85
CA CYS A 245 -1.56 25.07 -4.00
C CYS A 245 -0.86 24.39 -2.82
N TYR A 246 -1.45 24.43 -1.62
CA TYR A 246 -0.76 23.98 -0.42
C TYR A 246 -1.52 22.88 0.31
N GLY A 247 -0.78 21.87 0.79
CA GLY A 247 -1.26 20.79 1.65
C GLY A 247 -0.37 20.59 2.87
N SER A 248 -0.89 19.94 3.90
CA SER A 248 -0.19 19.76 5.19
C SER A 248 -0.10 18.31 5.67
N PHE A 249 -0.86 17.39 5.08
CA PHE A 249 -0.89 15.99 5.51
C PHE A 249 -1.09 15.05 4.31
N VAL A 250 -0.67 13.80 4.51
CA VAL A 250 -0.96 12.68 3.61
C VAL A 250 -1.97 11.77 4.30
N ARG A 251 -3.15 11.62 3.72
CA ARG A 251 -4.17 10.69 4.20
C ARG A 251 -3.90 9.30 3.63
N THR A 252 -4.07 8.28 4.45
CA THR A 252 -3.82 6.89 4.06
C THR A 252 -5.06 6.02 4.23
N TYR A 253 -5.22 5.05 3.32
CA TYR A 253 -6.31 4.07 3.31
C TYR A 253 -5.71 2.67 3.22
N THR A 254 -6.21 1.72 3.99
CA THR A 254 -5.68 0.34 4.03
C THR A 254 -6.07 -0.50 2.82
N SER A 255 -7.14 -0.11 2.11
CA SER A 255 -7.66 -0.80 0.93
C SER A 255 -8.53 0.13 0.09
N ARG A 256 -8.87 -0.31 -1.13
CA ARG A 256 -9.80 0.42 -1.99
C ARG A 256 -11.21 0.52 -1.38
N SER A 257 -11.70 -0.57 -0.78
CA SER A 257 -13.01 -0.58 -0.11
C SER A 257 -13.06 0.43 1.03
N ALA A 258 -11.97 0.54 1.82
CA ALA A 258 -11.85 1.54 2.87
C ALA A 258 -11.88 2.98 2.30
N GLN A 259 -11.25 3.22 1.16
CA GLN A 259 -11.28 4.51 0.48
C GLN A 259 -12.69 4.89 -0.02
N ILE A 260 -13.44 3.94 -0.58
CA ILE A 260 -14.79 4.17 -1.10
C ILE A 260 -15.75 4.61 0.02
N VAL A 261 -15.62 4.05 1.21
CA VAL A 261 -16.44 4.41 2.38
C VAL A 261 -15.82 5.51 3.24
N ALA A 262 -14.79 6.20 2.74
CA ALA A 262 -14.05 7.25 3.45
C ALA A 262 -13.49 6.83 4.83
N GLN A 263 -13.20 5.54 5.00
CA GLN A 263 -12.58 4.98 6.21
C GLN A 263 -11.05 5.03 6.07
N TYR A 264 -10.46 6.16 6.45
CA TYR A 264 -9.01 6.33 6.43
C TYR A 264 -8.32 5.66 7.63
N ALA A 265 -7.11 5.17 7.41
CA ALA A 265 -6.26 4.57 8.43
C ALA A 265 -5.64 5.64 9.36
N GLY A 266 -5.36 6.82 8.80
CA GLY A 266 -4.85 7.98 9.53
C GLY A 266 -4.30 9.05 8.61
N ASP A 267 -4.17 10.26 9.17
CA ASP A 267 -3.50 11.40 8.56
C ASP A 267 -2.07 11.49 9.06
N VAL A 268 -1.12 11.44 8.13
CA VAL A 268 0.30 11.65 8.43
C VAL A 268 0.60 13.12 8.19
N ILE A 269 0.72 13.87 9.28
CA ILE A 269 1.02 15.30 9.25
C ILE A 269 2.45 15.50 8.74
N VAL A 270 2.59 16.10 7.56
CA VAL A 270 3.88 16.50 6.97
C VAL A 270 4.34 17.81 7.60
N THR A 271 3.41 18.72 7.84
CA THR A 271 3.68 19.97 8.55
C THR A 271 2.49 20.42 9.40
N SER A 272 2.76 21.15 10.48
CA SER A 272 1.76 21.68 11.40
C SER A 272 0.90 22.79 10.79
N SER A 273 1.34 23.46 9.71
CA SER A 273 0.57 24.50 9.01
C SER A 273 1.00 24.63 7.55
N VAL A 274 0.03 24.93 6.67
CA VAL A 274 0.20 25.17 5.21
C VAL A 274 1.03 26.41 4.88
N THR A 275 1.37 27.24 5.87
CA THR A 275 2.19 28.46 5.72
C THR A 275 3.66 28.26 6.11
N THR A 276 4.04 27.05 6.51
CA THR A 276 5.41 26.74 6.93
C THR A 276 6.29 26.38 5.74
N THR A 277 7.61 26.52 5.89
CA THR A 277 8.62 26.22 4.86
C THR A 277 8.64 24.76 4.40
N ASN A 278 7.96 23.87 5.11
CA ASN A 278 7.93 22.43 4.85
C ASN A 278 6.61 21.96 4.20
N SER A 279 5.69 22.89 3.94
CA SER A 279 4.38 22.58 3.38
C SER A 279 4.47 21.94 2.01
N ILE A 280 3.51 21.08 1.71
CA ILE A 280 3.36 20.46 0.40
C ILE A 280 2.97 21.55 -0.58
N MET A 281 3.71 21.72 -1.66
CA MET A 281 3.35 22.62 -2.75
C MET A 281 2.99 21.84 -4.01
N GLY A 282 1.85 22.20 -4.60
CA GLY A 282 1.39 21.67 -5.86
C GLY A 282 0.81 20.25 -5.80
N PRO A 283 0.11 19.84 -6.88
CA PRO A 283 -0.48 18.51 -7.02
C PRO A 283 0.48 17.47 -7.63
N GLY A 284 1.69 17.87 -8.03
CA GLY A 284 2.67 16.99 -8.70
C GLY A 284 3.46 16.12 -7.72
N SER A 285 2.79 15.34 -6.87
CA SER A 285 3.43 14.53 -5.81
C SER A 285 3.23 13.03 -6.01
N VAL A 286 4.16 12.25 -5.44
CA VAL A 286 4.17 10.78 -5.50
C VAL A 286 4.60 10.16 -4.18
N MET A 287 4.25 8.89 -3.97
CA MET A 287 4.81 8.07 -2.90
C MET A 287 5.70 6.99 -3.53
N TYR A 288 6.88 6.78 -2.96
CA TYR A 288 7.81 5.72 -3.39
C TYR A 288 8.63 5.24 -2.19
N ASN A 289 8.72 3.93 -1.98
CA ASN A 289 9.59 3.35 -0.94
C ASN A 289 9.29 3.91 0.47
N ASN A 290 8.00 3.97 0.82
CA ASN A 290 7.48 4.50 2.10
C ASN A 290 7.92 5.95 2.40
N ALA A 291 8.19 6.74 1.36
CA ALA A 291 8.45 8.17 1.46
C ALA A 291 7.55 8.95 0.48
N TYR A 292 7.18 10.16 0.85
CA TYR A 292 6.36 11.07 0.07
C TYR A 292 7.22 12.17 -0.55
N TYR A 293 7.12 12.34 -1.87
CA TYR A 293 7.94 13.26 -2.65
C TYR A 293 7.06 14.35 -3.27
N TYR A 294 7.47 15.60 -3.10
CA TYR A 294 6.67 16.75 -3.47
C TYR A 294 7.54 17.98 -3.75
N ASN A 295 6.97 19.01 -4.37
CA ASN A 295 7.65 20.30 -4.49
C ASN A 295 7.70 21.00 -3.13
N CYS A 296 8.90 21.35 -2.68
CA CYS A 296 9.08 22.11 -1.44
C CYS A 296 8.41 23.49 -1.53
N TYR A 297 7.90 23.95 -0.39
CA TYR A 297 7.25 25.25 -0.27
C TYR A 297 8.08 26.38 -0.89
N TYR A 298 7.46 27.08 -1.85
CA TYR A 298 7.94 28.30 -2.49
C TYR A 298 9.36 28.23 -3.07
N SER A 299 9.84 27.05 -3.47
CA SER A 299 11.21 26.86 -3.95
C SER A 299 11.30 25.87 -5.11
N PRO A 300 12.33 25.99 -5.98
CA PRO A 300 12.58 25.05 -7.07
C PRO A 300 13.26 23.76 -6.58
N ASN A 301 12.73 23.20 -5.50
CA ASN A 301 13.31 22.06 -4.79
C ASN A 301 12.31 20.91 -4.69
N VAL A 302 12.84 19.68 -4.66
CA VAL A 302 12.08 18.47 -4.31
C VAL A 302 12.31 18.17 -2.83
N CYS A 303 11.22 17.89 -2.13
CA CYS A 303 11.21 17.48 -0.74
C CYS A 303 10.83 16.00 -0.67
N ARG A 304 11.58 15.23 0.14
CA ARG A 304 11.27 13.86 0.54
C ARG A 304 10.87 13.88 2.00
N PHE A 305 9.63 13.53 2.30
CA PHE A 305 9.15 13.28 3.65
C PHE A 305 9.13 11.78 3.91
N ASP A 306 9.91 11.33 4.89
CA ASP A 306 9.94 9.94 5.31
C ASP A 306 8.70 9.60 6.14
N MET A 307 7.89 8.63 5.70
CA MET A 307 6.60 8.36 6.36
C MET A 307 6.77 7.67 7.73
N GLU A 308 7.94 7.12 8.02
CA GLU A 308 8.25 6.45 9.29
C GLU A 308 8.94 7.40 10.27
N THR A 309 10.06 8.00 9.86
CA THR A 309 10.85 8.88 10.74
C THR A 309 10.30 10.31 10.80
N LYS A 310 9.41 10.68 9.87
CA LYS A 310 8.85 12.04 9.72
C LYS A 310 9.90 13.12 9.47
N THR A 311 11.05 12.73 8.93
CA THR A 311 12.12 13.66 8.55
C THR A 311 11.95 14.15 7.13
N ILE A 312 12.30 15.41 6.88
CA ILE A 312 12.29 16.00 5.55
C ILE A 312 13.73 16.13 5.04
N THR A 313 13.95 15.71 3.80
CA THR A 313 15.19 15.99 3.07
C THR A 313 14.87 16.75 1.79
N THR A 314 15.75 17.68 1.40
CA THR A 314 15.50 18.60 0.30
C THR A 314 16.62 18.51 -0.73
N ARG A 315 16.24 18.57 -2.01
CA ARG A 315 17.16 18.68 -3.14
C ARG A 315 16.79 19.86 -4.03
N ALA A 316 17.77 20.71 -4.33
CA ALA A 316 17.60 21.76 -5.33
C ALA A 316 17.64 21.19 -6.75
N LEU A 317 16.75 21.69 -7.62
CA LEU A 317 16.76 21.42 -9.05
C LEU A 317 17.43 22.59 -9.77
N PRO A 318 18.67 22.42 -10.28
CA PRO A 318 19.39 23.52 -10.93
C PRO A 318 18.59 24.10 -12.11
N GLY A 319 18.40 25.42 -12.08
CA GLY A 319 17.72 26.17 -13.14
C GLY A 319 16.20 25.97 -13.23
N ALA A 320 15.60 25.13 -12.38
CA ALA A 320 14.16 24.91 -12.41
C ALA A 320 13.37 26.18 -12.07
N GLY A 321 12.27 26.41 -12.79
CA GLY A 321 11.29 27.41 -12.39
C GLY A 321 10.42 26.91 -11.23
N ALA A 322 9.94 27.85 -10.43
CA ALA A 322 8.99 27.62 -9.35
C ALA A 322 8.01 28.80 -9.27
N ASN A 323 6.96 28.63 -8.46
CA ASN A 323 6.00 29.70 -8.14
C ASN A 323 5.25 30.24 -9.37
N GLY A 324 4.77 29.35 -10.25
CA GLY A 324 3.98 29.72 -11.43
C GLY A 324 4.80 30.21 -12.62
N LYS A 325 6.12 29.99 -12.62
CA LYS A 325 7.00 30.33 -13.74
C LYS A 325 6.74 29.45 -14.95
N PHE A 326 6.63 28.13 -14.75
CA PHE A 326 6.38 27.11 -15.79
C PHE A 326 5.29 26.08 -15.40
N PRO A 327 4.07 26.52 -15.07
CA PRO A 327 2.95 25.61 -14.84
C PRO A 327 2.56 24.86 -16.11
N TYR A 328 1.84 23.76 -15.95
CA TYR A 328 1.06 23.17 -17.03
C TYR A 328 -0.10 24.09 -17.43
N CYS A 329 -0.50 24.06 -18.70
CA CYS A 329 -1.60 24.88 -19.21
C CYS A 329 -2.35 24.20 -20.35
N HIS A 330 -3.52 24.73 -20.65
CA HIS A 330 -4.20 24.59 -21.94
C HIS A 330 -4.44 25.98 -22.54
N LEU A 331 -5.13 26.03 -23.68
CA LEU A 331 -5.30 27.25 -24.48
C LEU A 331 -5.87 28.47 -23.71
N THR A 332 -6.67 28.25 -22.66
CA THR A 332 -7.40 29.32 -21.96
C THR A 332 -7.05 29.47 -20.48
N ALA A 333 -6.30 28.54 -19.87
CA ALA A 333 -5.89 28.65 -18.48
C ALA A 333 -4.64 27.82 -18.17
N CYS A 334 -3.94 28.19 -17.10
CA CYS A 334 -2.81 27.48 -16.52
C CYS A 334 -3.16 26.94 -15.13
N TYR A 335 -2.54 25.82 -14.76
CA TYR A 335 -2.74 25.15 -13.49
C TYR A 335 -1.73 25.66 -12.46
N SER A 336 -2.22 26.36 -11.44
CA SER A 336 -1.38 26.96 -10.41
C SER A 336 -0.51 25.91 -9.70
N CYS A 337 0.72 26.27 -9.36
CA CYS A 337 1.62 25.45 -8.54
C CYS A 337 1.92 24.06 -9.14
N THR A 338 1.98 23.95 -10.47
CA THR A 338 2.34 22.71 -11.19
C THR A 338 3.71 22.77 -11.85
N ASP A 339 4.58 23.69 -11.45
CA ASP A 339 5.91 23.91 -12.04
C ASP A 339 6.81 22.68 -11.97
N ILE A 340 6.75 21.96 -10.85
CA ILE A 340 7.52 20.75 -10.54
C ILE A 340 6.53 19.61 -10.33
N ASP A 341 6.76 18.52 -11.03
CA ASP A 341 5.87 17.37 -11.08
C ASP A 341 6.67 16.08 -10.94
N LEU A 342 6.40 15.31 -9.89
CA LEU A 342 7.11 14.07 -9.61
C LEU A 342 6.41 12.89 -10.29
N SER A 343 7.19 11.91 -10.73
CA SER A 343 6.66 10.71 -11.38
C SER A 343 7.43 9.46 -10.95
N THR A 344 6.81 8.30 -11.10
CA THR A 344 7.42 7.00 -10.80
C THR A 344 7.21 6.03 -11.94
N ASP A 345 8.21 5.23 -12.24
CA ASP A 345 8.11 4.15 -13.21
C ASP A 345 8.93 2.92 -12.75
N GLU A 346 9.09 1.94 -13.63
CA GLU A 346 9.88 0.74 -13.42
C GLU A 346 11.34 1.02 -13.05
N SER A 347 11.88 2.17 -13.46
CA SER A 347 13.26 2.63 -13.31
C SER A 347 13.46 3.59 -12.12
N GLY A 348 12.42 3.83 -11.32
CA GLY A 348 12.49 4.57 -10.06
C GLY A 348 11.76 5.91 -10.07
N LEU A 349 12.40 6.93 -9.46
CA LEU A 349 11.81 8.24 -9.20
C LEU A 349 12.28 9.28 -10.24
N TRP A 350 11.33 10.08 -10.71
CA TRP A 350 11.55 11.12 -11.72
C TRP A 350 10.98 12.46 -11.28
N VAL A 351 11.54 13.52 -11.84
CA VAL A 351 10.98 14.86 -11.73
C VAL A 351 10.90 15.52 -13.11
N ILE A 352 9.74 16.08 -13.40
CA ILE A 352 9.38 16.80 -14.62
C ILE A 352 9.27 18.27 -14.23
N TYR A 353 10.04 19.13 -14.89
CA TYR A 353 10.04 20.56 -14.63
C TYR A 353 10.40 21.31 -15.92
N ALA A 354 10.61 22.63 -15.84
CA ALA A 354 11.17 23.41 -16.93
C ALA A 354 12.13 24.47 -16.40
N SER A 355 13.03 24.93 -17.27
CA SER A 355 14.01 25.96 -16.96
C SER A 355 14.05 27.04 -18.04
N GLU A 356 14.50 28.25 -17.68
CA GLU A 356 14.75 29.31 -18.66
C GLU A 356 15.89 28.94 -19.61
N GLU A 357 16.90 28.23 -19.11
CA GLU A 357 18.02 27.74 -19.92
C GLU A 357 17.55 26.79 -21.04
N ASN A 358 16.46 26.06 -20.82
CA ASN A 358 15.83 25.21 -21.83
C ASN A 358 14.60 25.88 -22.47
N PHE A 359 14.54 27.21 -22.49
CA PHE A 359 13.48 28.00 -23.13
C PHE A 359 12.05 27.68 -22.65
N GLY A 360 11.88 27.22 -21.42
CA GLY A 360 10.59 26.80 -20.88
C GLY A 360 10.11 25.43 -21.38
N ASN A 361 10.96 24.70 -22.09
CA ASN A 361 10.70 23.31 -22.47
C ASN A 361 10.91 22.37 -21.28
N VAL A 362 10.21 21.24 -21.32
CA VAL A 362 10.25 20.20 -20.30
C VAL A 362 11.67 19.67 -20.17
N VAL A 363 12.14 19.65 -18.93
CA VAL A 363 13.34 18.99 -18.45
C VAL A 363 12.89 17.84 -17.58
N LEU A 364 13.42 16.66 -17.86
CA LEU A 364 13.18 15.45 -17.09
C LEU A 364 14.47 15.08 -16.36
N SER A 365 14.40 14.81 -15.06
CA SER A 365 15.54 14.29 -14.31
C SER A 365 15.16 13.03 -13.56
N ARG A 366 16.07 12.05 -13.55
CA ARG A 366 15.95 10.86 -12.71
C ARG A 366 16.62 11.12 -11.37
N LEU A 367 15.92 10.80 -10.28
CA LEU A 367 16.39 11.03 -8.92
C LEU A 367 16.72 9.69 -8.25
N ASN A 368 17.76 9.69 -7.44
CA ASN A 368 18.01 8.60 -6.53
C ASN A 368 17.01 8.67 -5.37
N ALA A 369 16.17 7.65 -5.20
CA ALA A 369 15.15 7.61 -4.15
C ALA A 369 15.71 7.34 -2.73
N THR A 370 16.99 7.58 -2.51
CA THR A 370 17.67 7.55 -1.20
C THR A 370 17.43 8.84 -0.41
N SER A 371 18.00 8.89 0.81
CA SER A 371 17.96 10.09 1.65
C SER A 371 18.63 11.32 1.03
N THR A 372 19.51 11.18 0.03
CA THR A 372 20.24 12.32 -0.56
C THR A 372 19.51 12.98 -1.73
N LEU A 373 18.52 12.30 -2.33
CA LEU A 373 17.78 12.80 -3.51
C LEU A 373 18.70 13.22 -4.67
N ASP A 374 19.84 12.54 -4.86
CA ASP A 374 20.78 12.95 -5.90
C ASP A 374 20.18 12.85 -7.30
N ILE A 375 20.46 13.85 -8.13
CA ILE A 375 20.11 13.84 -9.55
C ILE A 375 21.07 12.88 -10.24
N LEU A 376 20.55 11.80 -10.80
CA LEU A 376 21.32 10.79 -11.50
C LEU A 376 21.61 11.22 -12.93
N GLU A 377 20.55 11.57 -13.67
CA GLU A 377 20.57 11.89 -15.09
C GLU A 377 19.52 12.96 -15.40
N THR A 378 19.76 13.76 -16.44
CA THR A 378 18.86 14.84 -16.87
C THR A 378 18.77 14.90 -18.39
N TRP A 379 17.55 14.97 -18.89
CA TRP A 379 17.22 15.10 -20.30
C TRP A 379 16.48 16.41 -20.55
N ARG A 380 16.85 17.07 -21.65
CA ARG A 380 16.19 18.29 -22.13
C ARG A 380 15.39 17.95 -23.36
N THR A 381 14.11 18.29 -23.36
CA THR A 381 13.20 18.03 -24.49
C THR A 381 12.92 19.32 -25.27
N SER A 382 12.26 19.19 -26.43
CA SER A 382 11.70 20.32 -27.19
C SER A 382 10.25 20.67 -26.81
N LEU A 383 9.63 19.93 -25.89
CA LEU A 383 8.23 20.11 -25.50
C LEU A 383 8.06 21.33 -24.57
N VAL A 384 7.32 22.36 -25.00
CA VAL A 384 7.00 23.53 -24.15
C VAL A 384 6.06 23.10 -23.01
N LYS A 385 6.48 23.27 -21.74
CA LYS A 385 5.70 22.80 -20.58
C LYS A 385 4.33 23.50 -20.45
N LYS A 386 4.26 24.78 -20.81
CA LYS A 386 3.00 25.56 -20.87
C LYS A 386 2.08 25.17 -22.03
N ALA A 387 2.47 24.25 -22.90
CA ALA A 387 1.64 23.77 -24.01
C ALA A 387 0.96 22.42 -23.71
N VAL A 388 1.17 21.86 -22.51
CA VAL A 388 0.62 20.55 -22.11
C VAL A 388 -0.12 20.65 -20.78
N THR A 389 -1.10 19.77 -20.60
CA THR A 389 -1.98 19.76 -19.43
C THR A 389 -1.42 18.93 -18.28
N ASN A 390 -0.69 17.86 -18.58
CA ASN A 390 -0.06 17.00 -17.59
C ASN A 390 1.02 16.14 -18.26
N ALA A 391 1.82 15.42 -17.47
CA ALA A 391 2.79 14.46 -17.98
C ALA A 391 3.07 13.36 -16.96
N PHE A 392 3.56 12.21 -17.42
CA PHE A 392 3.97 11.10 -16.57
C PHE A 392 5.10 10.30 -17.24
N VAL A 393 5.81 9.49 -16.47
CA VAL A 393 6.83 8.58 -16.98
C VAL A 393 6.35 7.14 -16.82
N ALA A 394 6.53 6.33 -17.86
CA ALA A 394 6.35 4.89 -17.81
C ALA A 394 7.43 4.26 -18.69
N CYS A 395 8.05 3.15 -18.26
CA CYS A 395 9.08 2.45 -19.02
C CYS A 395 10.28 3.33 -19.44
N GLY A 396 10.64 4.37 -18.69
CA GLY A 396 11.66 5.35 -19.06
C GLY A 396 11.27 6.27 -20.21
N VAL A 397 9.98 6.33 -20.56
CA VAL A 397 9.44 7.21 -21.59
C VAL A 397 8.55 8.26 -20.93
N LEU A 398 8.85 9.53 -21.17
CA LEU A 398 8.00 10.65 -20.78
C LEU A 398 6.83 10.74 -21.74
N TYR A 399 5.60 10.75 -21.22
CA TYR A 399 4.37 10.97 -21.96
C TYR A 399 3.73 12.29 -21.51
N ALA A 400 3.24 13.09 -22.44
CA ALA A 400 2.54 14.34 -22.12
C ALA A 400 1.14 14.37 -22.73
N THR A 401 0.23 15.01 -22.00
CA THR A 401 -1.19 15.07 -22.34
C THR A 401 -1.62 16.45 -22.80
N ARG A 402 -2.72 16.51 -23.54
CA ARG A 402 -3.42 17.75 -23.88
C ARG A 402 -4.94 17.59 -23.79
N LEU A 403 -5.60 18.70 -23.43
CA LEU A 403 -7.05 18.78 -23.35
C LEU A 403 -7.64 18.64 -24.76
N VAL A 404 -8.52 17.65 -24.95
CA VAL A 404 -9.34 17.55 -26.17
C VAL A 404 -10.66 18.29 -25.95
N ASN A 405 -11.36 17.91 -24.88
CA ASN A 405 -12.59 18.56 -24.41
C ASN A 405 -12.82 18.20 -22.93
N ASN A 406 -13.94 18.64 -22.36
CA ASN A 406 -14.24 18.44 -20.94
C ASN A 406 -14.32 16.96 -20.52
N ASN A 407 -14.48 16.03 -21.46
CA ASN A 407 -14.66 14.61 -21.20
C ASN A 407 -13.51 13.74 -21.72
N TYR A 408 -12.55 14.32 -22.45
CA TYR A 408 -11.46 13.57 -23.07
C TYR A 408 -10.12 14.28 -22.94
N GLU A 409 -9.11 13.50 -22.60
CA GLU A 409 -7.70 13.88 -22.63
C GLU A 409 -6.99 13.04 -23.71
N GLU A 410 -5.92 13.57 -24.29
CA GLU A 410 -5.11 12.85 -25.28
C GLU A 410 -3.64 12.85 -24.87
N ILE A 411 -3.03 11.67 -24.82
CA ILE A 411 -1.58 11.52 -24.83
C ILE A 411 -1.13 11.70 -26.28
N PHE A 412 -0.45 12.81 -26.53
CA PHE A 412 -0.07 13.21 -27.90
C PHE A 412 1.45 13.26 -28.12
N TYR A 413 2.21 13.27 -27.03
CA TYR A 413 3.66 13.38 -27.06
C TYR A 413 4.33 12.27 -26.26
N SER A 414 5.47 11.79 -26.75
CA SER A 414 6.40 10.95 -25.99
C SER A 414 7.87 11.34 -26.22
N PHE A 415 8.70 11.20 -25.18
CA PHE A 415 10.16 11.27 -25.27
C PHE A 415 10.79 10.04 -24.62
N ASP A 416 11.56 9.29 -25.42
CA ASP A 416 12.26 8.10 -24.96
C ASP A 416 13.65 8.48 -24.44
N THR A 417 13.92 8.22 -23.15
CA THR A 417 15.16 8.63 -22.48
C THR A 417 16.39 7.86 -22.96
N VAL A 418 16.23 6.69 -23.57
CA VAL A 418 17.33 5.87 -24.08
C VAL A 418 17.70 6.27 -25.49
N THR A 419 16.70 6.39 -26.37
CA THR A 419 16.94 6.71 -27.78
C THR A 419 17.05 8.21 -28.03
N GLY A 420 16.57 9.04 -27.09
CA GLY A 420 16.45 10.49 -27.26
C GLY A 420 15.38 10.90 -28.27
N ILE A 421 14.55 9.97 -28.75
CA ILE A 421 13.56 10.22 -29.79
C ILE A 421 12.32 10.86 -29.18
N GLU A 422 11.94 12.02 -29.73
CA GLU A 422 10.68 12.70 -29.48
C GLU A 422 9.64 12.34 -30.54
N ARG A 423 8.38 12.12 -30.12
CA ARG A 423 7.25 11.90 -31.03
C ARG A 423 6.09 12.76 -30.59
N GLY A 424 5.65 13.70 -31.42
CA GLY A 424 4.51 14.60 -31.15
C GLY A 424 3.21 14.22 -31.84
N ASN A 425 3.13 13.00 -32.40
CA ASN A 425 2.00 12.51 -33.20
C ASN A 425 1.31 11.28 -32.57
N LEU A 426 1.48 11.05 -31.26
CA LEU A 426 0.67 10.07 -30.56
C LEU A 426 -0.80 10.51 -30.56
N SER A 427 -1.71 9.55 -30.48
CA SER A 427 -3.15 9.82 -30.35
C SER A 427 -3.80 8.72 -29.51
N ILE A 428 -3.46 8.71 -28.22
CA ILE A 428 -4.10 7.82 -27.24
C ILE A 428 -5.08 8.68 -26.45
N ARG A 429 -6.37 8.45 -26.64
CA ARG A 429 -7.44 9.23 -25.98
C ARG A 429 -8.08 8.41 -24.88
N PHE A 430 -8.31 9.05 -23.74
CA PHE A 430 -9.01 8.44 -22.61
C PHE A 430 -10.06 9.40 -22.04
N ARG A 431 -11.15 8.83 -21.54
CA ARG A 431 -12.30 9.57 -21.02
C ARG A 431 -12.02 10.03 -19.59
N LYS A 432 -12.48 11.22 -19.21
CA LYS A 432 -12.35 11.78 -17.86
C LYS A 432 -13.69 12.33 -17.36
N PRO A 433 -13.96 12.31 -16.04
CA PRO A 433 -15.21 12.81 -15.48
C PRO A 433 -15.35 14.34 -15.50
N SER A 434 -14.23 15.08 -15.45
CA SER A 434 -14.21 16.56 -15.46
C SER A 434 -13.13 17.12 -16.38
N ALA A 435 -13.15 18.44 -16.60
CA ALA A 435 -12.30 19.11 -17.56
C ALA A 435 -10.80 19.11 -17.21
N TYR A 436 -10.40 19.16 -15.94
CA TYR A 436 -8.99 19.45 -15.60
C TYR A 436 -8.31 18.35 -14.78
N ILE A 437 -7.24 17.77 -15.32
CA ILE A 437 -6.40 16.80 -14.61
C ILE A 437 -5.23 17.55 -13.96
N TYR A 438 -5.18 17.58 -12.63
CA TYR A 438 -4.15 18.29 -11.87
C TYR A 438 -2.96 17.42 -11.51
N SER A 439 -3.16 16.09 -11.44
CA SER A 439 -2.10 15.10 -11.19
C SER A 439 -2.41 13.84 -11.98
N LEU A 440 -1.39 13.21 -12.57
CA LEU A 440 -1.50 11.98 -13.34
C LEU A 440 -0.30 11.07 -13.03
N ASN A 441 -0.47 10.17 -12.06
CA ASN A 441 0.61 9.34 -11.55
C ASN A 441 0.56 7.93 -12.12
N TYR A 442 1.63 7.50 -12.79
CA TYR A 442 1.81 6.11 -13.19
C TYR A 442 2.34 5.28 -12.02
N ASN A 443 1.75 4.09 -11.82
CA ASN A 443 2.27 3.12 -10.87
C ASN A 443 2.75 1.85 -11.63
N PRO A 444 4.07 1.57 -11.65
CA PRO A 444 4.62 0.42 -12.37
C PRO A 444 4.22 -0.93 -11.77
N ARG A 445 3.76 -0.97 -10.51
CA ARG A 445 3.43 -2.22 -9.81
C ARG A 445 2.12 -2.82 -10.28
N ASP A 446 1.11 -1.99 -10.52
CA ASP A 446 -0.20 -2.42 -11.01
C ASP A 446 -0.52 -1.93 -12.43
N ARG A 447 0.39 -1.16 -13.04
CA ARG A 447 0.30 -0.63 -14.40
C ARG A 447 -0.97 0.21 -14.59
N ASN A 448 -1.31 1.00 -13.58
CA ASN A 448 -2.41 1.94 -13.65
C ASN A 448 -1.92 3.39 -13.61
N LEU A 449 -2.71 4.27 -14.23
CA LEU A 449 -2.63 5.71 -14.05
C LEU A 449 -3.65 6.15 -13.01
N TYR A 450 -3.18 6.91 -12.03
CA TYR A 450 -3.95 7.51 -10.96
C TYR A 450 -4.09 9.00 -11.24
N ALA A 451 -5.28 9.44 -11.65
CA ALA A 451 -5.56 10.82 -12.01
C ALA A 451 -6.37 11.53 -10.92
N TYR A 452 -5.96 12.75 -10.58
CA TYR A 452 -6.76 13.69 -9.79
C TYR A 452 -7.40 14.71 -10.73
N ASN A 453 -8.71 14.64 -10.92
CA ASN A 453 -9.44 15.38 -11.94
C ASN A 453 -10.59 16.19 -11.33
N ASP A 454 -10.37 17.47 -11.02
CA ASP A 454 -11.33 18.33 -10.28
C ASP A 454 -12.01 17.62 -9.10
N ALA A 455 -11.23 17.19 -8.11
CA ALA A 455 -11.69 16.43 -6.93
C ALA A 455 -12.19 15.00 -7.20
N TYR A 456 -12.23 14.54 -8.45
CA TYR A 456 -12.38 13.12 -8.75
C TYR A 456 -11.03 12.41 -8.64
N ILE A 457 -11.05 11.25 -8.00
CA ILE A 457 -9.96 10.30 -8.00
C ILE A 457 -10.30 9.16 -8.97
N VAL A 458 -9.51 9.08 -10.04
CA VAL A 458 -9.82 8.25 -11.22
C VAL A 458 -8.65 7.32 -11.54
N THR A 459 -8.97 6.06 -11.85
CA THR A 459 -7.97 5.06 -12.23
C THR A 459 -8.16 4.69 -13.69
N TYR A 460 -7.06 4.55 -14.42
CA TYR A 460 -7.02 4.02 -15.78
C TYR A 460 -6.03 2.88 -15.87
N GLN A 461 -6.32 1.87 -16.67
CA GLN A 461 -5.40 0.77 -16.93
C GLN A 461 -4.53 1.12 -18.14
N THR A 462 -3.23 0.87 -18.04
CA THR A 462 -2.29 1.06 -19.15
C THR A 462 -2.05 -0.25 -19.89
N VAL A 463 -2.00 -0.17 -21.21
CA VAL A 463 -1.77 -1.31 -22.11
C VAL A 463 -0.48 -1.09 -22.87
N PHE A 464 0.47 -2.00 -22.72
CA PHE A 464 1.77 -1.97 -23.40
C PHE A 464 1.91 -3.15 -24.37
N GLY A 465 2.82 -3.03 -25.35
CA GLY A 465 3.21 -4.11 -26.25
C GLY A 465 4.30 -3.75 -27.25
#